data_AF-A0A3S4DKP5-F1
#
_entry.id   AF-A0A3S4DKP5-F1
#
_cell.length_a   1.000
_cell.length_b   1.000
_cell.length_c   1.000
_cell.angle_alpha   90.00
_cell.angle_beta   90.00
_cell.angle_gamma   90.00
#
_symmetry.space_group_name_H-M   'P 1'
#
loop_
_entity.id
_entity.type
_entity.pdbx_description
1 polymer ?
#
loop_
_entity_poly.entity_id
_entity_poly.type
_entity_poly.pdbx_seq_one_letter_code
_entity_poly.pdbx_strand_id
1 'polypeptide(L)'
;MAGAGECGRSYPLYVPQGCSPDNAACEGFFGRLKTEMYYGREWSNVTLENFMQHVDAYIRWYNERRIKLSLGAVSPEVYRRQLGITQ
;
A
#
# COMPACT_ATOMS: atom_id res chain seq x y z
N MET A 1 48.62 15.10 -30.61
CA MET A 1 47.49 15.58 -29.80
C MET A 1 46.60 14.38 -29.49
N ALA A 2 46.91 13.67 -28.41
CA ALA A 2 46.09 12.60 -27.88
C ALA A 2 45.27 13.17 -26.71
N GLY A 3 43.99 12.79 -26.62
CA GLY A 3 43.12 13.22 -25.53
C GLY A 3 41.67 12.80 -25.75
N ALA A 4 41.42 11.48 -25.74
CA ALA A 4 40.09 10.96 -25.45
C ALA A 4 39.96 10.90 -23.93
N GLY A 5 39.13 11.78 -23.36
CA GLY A 5 38.76 11.79 -21.94
C GLY A 5 37.28 11.49 -21.82
N GLU A 6 36.96 10.28 -21.39
CA GLU A 6 35.63 9.85 -21.00
C GLU A 6 35.28 10.53 -19.66
N CYS A 7 34.12 11.20 -19.58
CA CYS A 7 33.52 11.57 -18.30
C CYS A 7 32.03 11.25 -18.37
N GLY A 8 31.60 10.39 -17.44
CA GLY A 8 30.41 9.57 -17.51
C GLY A 8 29.10 10.31 -17.77
N ARG A 9 28.24 9.69 -18.58
CA ARG A 9 26.80 9.93 -18.59
C ARG A 9 26.26 9.62 -17.19
N SER A 10 26.00 10.65 -16.40
CA SER A 10 25.13 10.53 -15.24
C SER A 10 23.70 10.29 -15.75
N TYR A 11 23.20 9.07 -15.58
CA TYR A 11 21.76 8.83 -15.66
C TYR A 11 21.09 9.74 -14.61
N PRO A 12 20.02 10.47 -14.95
CA PRO A 12 19.29 11.24 -13.94
C PRO A 12 18.61 10.26 -12.98
N LEU A 13 19.25 10.04 -11.82
CA LEU A 13 18.63 9.52 -10.62
C LEU A 13 17.75 10.62 -10.02
N TYR A 14 16.49 10.70 -10.44
CA TYR A 14 15.42 11.30 -9.65
C TYR A 14 14.07 10.84 -10.20
N VAL A 15 13.57 9.71 -9.69
CA VAL A 15 12.12 9.50 -9.68
C VAL A 15 11.55 10.56 -8.73
N PRO A 16 10.65 11.46 -9.17
CA PRO A 16 10.02 12.38 -8.25
C PRO A 16 9.34 11.55 -7.17
N GLN A 17 9.79 11.68 -5.92
CA GLN A 17 9.11 11.13 -4.77
C GLN A 17 7.63 11.53 -4.91
N GLY A 18 6.78 10.54 -5.15
CA GLY A 18 5.37 10.75 -5.45
C GLY A 18 4.66 11.34 -4.24
N CYS A 19 4.71 12.66 -4.10
CA CYS A 19 3.84 13.43 -3.21
C CYS A 19 2.46 13.61 -3.85
N SER A 20 1.93 12.57 -4.51
CA SER A 20 0.50 12.53 -4.82
C SER A 20 -0.23 12.02 -3.57
N PRO A 21 -1.36 12.62 -3.16
CA PRO A 21 -2.18 12.12 -2.05
C PRO A 21 -2.47 10.62 -2.15
N ASP A 22 -2.62 10.10 -3.37
CA ASP A 22 -2.88 8.68 -3.61
C ASP A 22 -1.70 7.78 -3.24
N ASN A 23 -0.47 8.23 -3.50
CA ASN A 23 0.73 7.46 -3.15
C ASN A 23 0.91 7.38 -1.62
N ALA A 24 0.65 8.48 -0.90
CA ALA A 24 0.67 8.50 0.56
C ALA A 24 -0.43 7.62 1.17
N ALA A 25 -1.63 7.62 0.59
CA ALA A 25 -2.73 6.74 1.02
C ALA A 25 -2.37 5.26 0.82
N CYS A 26 -1.80 4.92 -0.34
CA CYS A 26 -1.31 3.57 -0.64
C CYS A 26 -0.17 3.15 0.30
N GLU A 27 0.80 4.03 0.55
CA GLU A 27 1.91 3.76 1.47
C GLU A 27 1.40 3.42 2.89
N GLY A 28 0.43 4.20 3.40
CA GLY A 28 -0.20 3.92 4.68
C GLY A 28 -0.93 2.57 4.72
N PHE A 29 -1.64 2.21 3.64
CA PHE A 29 -2.29 0.91 3.54
C PHE A 29 -1.27 -0.25 3.52
N PHE A 30 -0.25 -0.18 2.67
CA PHE A 30 0.74 -1.25 2.53
C PHE A 30 1.62 -1.42 3.77
N GLY A 31 1.94 -0.33 4.49
CA GLY A 31 2.61 -0.41 5.78
C GLY A 31 1.80 -1.22 6.80
N ARG A 32 0.48 -1.00 6.85
CA ARG A 32 -0.44 -1.73 7.72
C ARG A 32 -0.61 -3.18 7.31
N LEU A 33 -0.83 -3.45 6.02
CA LEU A 33 -0.89 -4.82 5.48
C LEU A 33 0.34 -5.64 5.91
N LYS A 34 1.54 -5.08 5.71
CA LYS A 34 2.78 -5.78 6.08
C LYS A 34 2.87 -6.03 7.58
N THR A 35 2.50 -5.05 8.40
CA THR A 35 2.61 -5.15 9.87
C THR A 35 1.58 -6.07 10.49
N GLU A 36 0.33 -6.00 10.05
CA GLU A 36 -0.80 -6.67 10.69
C GLU A 36 -1.08 -8.06 10.10
N MET A 37 -0.81 -8.26 8.80
CA MET A 37 -1.06 -9.53 8.11
C MET A 37 0.22 -10.33 7.88
N TYR A 38 1.26 -9.70 7.34
CA TYR A 38 2.43 -10.41 6.79
C TYR A 38 3.50 -10.74 7.84
N TYR A 39 3.94 -9.75 8.63
CA TYR A 39 5.01 -9.92 9.60
C TYR A 39 4.54 -10.78 10.79
N GLY A 40 5.45 -11.63 11.30
CA GLY A 40 5.16 -12.56 12.39
C GLY A 40 4.49 -13.86 11.96
N ARG A 41 4.35 -14.11 10.64
CA ARG A 41 3.86 -15.38 10.09
C ARG A 41 4.89 -16.03 9.15
N GLU A 42 4.86 -17.34 9.13
CA GLU A 42 5.64 -18.21 8.24
C GLU A 42 4.82 -18.45 6.96
N TRP A 43 5.44 -18.28 5.79
CA TRP A 43 4.75 -18.33 4.49
C TRP A 43 5.35 -19.37 3.53
N SER A 44 6.44 -20.05 3.89
CA SER A 44 7.14 -21.02 3.03
C SER A 44 6.29 -22.22 2.65
N ASN A 45 5.30 -22.57 3.49
CA ASN A 45 4.37 -23.68 3.23
C ASN A 45 3.02 -23.22 2.66
N VAL A 46 2.86 -21.93 2.36
CA VAL A 46 1.62 -21.36 1.84
C VAL A 46 1.72 -21.24 0.33
N THR A 47 0.74 -21.81 -0.39
CA THR A 47 0.66 -21.65 -1.85
C THR A 47 0.34 -20.20 -2.21
N LEU A 48 0.74 -19.79 -3.42
CA LEU A 48 0.41 -18.44 -3.91
C LEU A 48 -1.10 -18.17 -3.89
N GLU A 49 -1.92 -19.18 -4.22
CA GLU A 49 -3.39 -19.07 -4.17
C GLU A 49 -3.89 -18.77 -2.77
N ASN A 50 -3.43 -19.52 -1.76
CA ASN A 50 -3.82 -19.29 -0.37
C ASN A 50 -3.31 -17.93 0.13
N PHE A 51 -2.12 -17.51 -0.31
CA PHE A 51 -1.61 -16.18 0.01
C PHE A 51 -2.51 -15.07 -0.57
N MET A 52 -2.95 -15.20 -1.82
CA MET A 52 -3.89 -14.25 -2.43
C MET A 52 -5.23 -14.20 -1.67
N GLN A 53 -5.74 -15.35 -1.20
CA GLN A 53 -6.94 -15.38 -0.36
C GLN A 53 -6.74 -14.65 0.98
N HIS A 54 -5.57 -14.77 1.61
CA HIS A 54 -5.26 -14.02 2.82
C HIS A 54 -5.19 -12.51 2.58
N VAL A 55 -4.63 -12.09 1.46
CA VAL A 55 -4.61 -10.67 1.04
C VAL A 55 -6.03 -10.16 0.80
N ASP A 56 -6.85 -10.89 0.05
CA ASP A 56 -8.26 -10.52 -0.21
C ASP A 56 -9.07 -10.42 1.07
N ALA A 57 -8.95 -11.40 1.97
CA ALA A 57 -9.62 -11.38 3.28
C ALA A 57 -9.20 -10.16 4.11
N TYR A 58 -7.91 -9.81 4.11
CA TYR A 58 -7.42 -8.61 4.81
C TYR A 58 -7.99 -7.33 4.20
N ILE A 59 -8.03 -7.20 2.87
CA ILE A 59 -8.59 -6.04 2.18
C ILE A 59 -10.07 -5.85 2.54
N ARG A 60 -10.86 -6.93 2.50
CA ARG A 60 -12.27 -6.90 2.89
C ARG A 60 -12.43 -6.46 4.33
N TRP A 61 -11.68 -7.07 5.25
CA TRP A 61 -11.71 -6.66 6.66
C TRP A 61 -11.31 -5.19 6.85
N TYR A 62 -10.28 -4.72 6.14
CA TYR A 62 -9.81 -3.34 6.21
C TYR A 62 -10.90 -2.34 5.80
N ASN A 63 -11.65 -2.65 4.74
CA ASN A 63 -12.70 -1.78 4.23
C ASN A 63 -13.99 -1.86 5.07
N GLU A 64 -14.42 -3.06 5.45
CA GLU A 64 -15.75 -3.28 6.03
C GLU A 64 -15.78 -3.20 7.55
N ARG A 65 -14.69 -3.61 8.22
CA ARG A 65 -14.69 -3.88 9.66
C ARG A 65 -13.70 -3.05 10.47
N ARG A 66 -12.65 -2.52 9.84
CA ARG A 66 -11.63 -1.73 10.55
C ARG A 66 -12.24 -0.44 11.10
N ILE A 67 -12.28 -0.30 12.41
CA ILE A 67 -12.74 0.93 13.06
C ILE A 67 -11.67 2.01 12.96
N LYS A 68 -12.02 3.16 12.41
CA LYS A 68 -11.13 4.33 12.33
C LYS A 68 -11.73 5.47 13.13
N LEU A 69 -11.08 5.81 14.25
CA LEU A 69 -11.54 6.89 15.13
C LEU A 69 -11.67 8.22 14.40
N SER A 70 -10.76 8.52 13.47
CA SER A 70 -10.80 9.73 12.65
C SER A 70 -12.01 9.83 11.71
N LEU A 71 -12.76 8.73 11.51
CA LEU A 71 -13.98 8.70 10.71
C LEU A 71 -15.25 8.70 11.58
N GLY A 72 -15.13 8.99 12.88
CA GLY A 72 -16.26 8.89 13.81
C GLY A 72 -16.46 7.47 14.37
N ALA A 73 -15.38 6.72 14.53
CA ALA A 73 -15.38 5.34 15.05
C ALA A 73 -16.22 4.36 14.23
N VAL A 74 -16.30 4.56 12.92
CA VAL A 74 -16.92 3.63 11.96
C VAL A 74 -15.89 3.05 10.99
N SER A 75 -16.29 2.04 10.21
CA SER A 75 -15.46 1.48 9.15
C SER A 75 -15.45 2.37 7.89
N PRO A 76 -14.40 2.26 7.04
CA PRO A 76 -14.32 3.01 5.80
C PRO A 76 -15.57 2.88 4.91
N GLU A 77 -16.14 1.68 4.79
CA GLU A 77 -17.36 1.45 4.02
C GLU A 77 -18.58 2.15 4.63
N VAL A 78 -18.77 2.06 5.95
CA VAL A 78 -19.87 2.76 6.63
C VAL A 78 -19.74 4.27 6.47
N TYR A 79 -18.52 4.81 6.57
CA TYR A 79 -18.24 6.22 6.34
C TYR A 79 -18.59 6.66 4.90
N ARG A 80 -18.24 5.86 3.89
CA ARG A 80 -18.60 6.13 2.49
C ARG A 80 -20.11 6.13 2.25
N ARG A 81 -20.83 5.19 2.88
CA ARG A 81 -22.30 5.14 2.85
C ARG A 81 -22.93 6.36 3.51
N GLN A 82 -22.41 6.79 4.65
CA GLN A 82 -22.86 8.02 5.34
C GLN A 82 -22.64 9.28 4.48
N LEU A 83 -21.60 9.30 3.65
CA LEU A 83 -21.33 10.39 2.71
C LEU A 83 -22.12 10.27 1.38
N GLY A 84 -22.89 9.20 1.17
CA GLY A 84 -23.62 8.96 -0.08
C GLY A 84 -22.72 8.69 -1.31
N ILE A 85 -21.45 8.33 -1.10
CA ILE A 85 -20.47 8.09 -2.18
C ILE A 85 -20.64 6.70 -2.78
N THR A 86 -21.14 5.75 -1.99
CA THR A 86 -21.37 4.35 -2.40
C THR A 86 -22.81 3.98 -2.06
N GLN A 87 -23.54 3.46 -3.05
CA GLN A 87 -24.90 2.93 -2.91
C GLN A 87 -24.86 1.44 -2.56
#